data_AF-A0A969ZSM1-F1
#
_entry.id   AF-A0A969ZSM1-F1
#
_cell.length_a   1.000
_cell.length_b   1.000
_cell.length_c   1.000
_cell.angle_alpha   90.00
_cell.angle_beta   90.00
_cell.angle_gamma   90.00
#
_symmetry.space_group_name_H-M   'P 1'
#
loop_
_entity.id
_entity.type
_entity.pdbx_description
1 polymer ?
#
loop_
_entity_poly.entity_id
_entity_poly.type
_entity_poly.pdbx_seq_one_letter_code
_entity_poly.pdbx_strand_id
1 'polypeptide(L)' 'MAHELLRQAKEVGIESGLKRVLGESRESNEKMRRVFEDCGFKVIDKVLDYYRNPDEAAVKYSFVLK' A
#
# COMPACT_ATOMS: atom_id res chain seq x y z
N MET A 1 -3.06 10.80 10.81
CA MET A 1 -2.12 11.32 9.78
C MET A 1 -1.93 10.35 8.63
N ALA A 2 -1.39 9.13 8.80
CA ALA A 2 -1.12 8.22 7.68
C ALA A 2 -2.35 7.89 6.81
N HIS A 3 -3.49 7.57 7.43
CA HIS A 3 -4.76 7.34 6.71
C HIS A 3 -5.22 8.56 5.91
N GLU A 4 -5.02 9.76 6.45
CA GLU A 4 -5.46 11.00 5.82
C GLU A 4 -4.59 11.35 4.61
N LEU A 5 -3.26 11.26 4.76
CA LEU A 5 -2.32 11.43 3.65
C LEU A 5 -2.57 10.41 2.53
N LEU A 6 -2.87 9.15 2.88
CA LEU A 6 -3.14 8.13 1.88
C LEU A 6 -4.49 8.36 1.17
N ARG A 7 -5.50 8.92 1.85
CA ARG A 7 -6.77 9.34 1.22
C ARG A 7 -6.54 10.49 0.25
N GLN A 8 -5.82 11.54 0.67
CA GLN A 8 -5.48 12.68 -0.17
C GLN A 8 -4.65 12.25 -1.39
N ALA A 9 -3.68 11.35 -1.22
CA ALA A 9 -2.89 10.81 -2.33
C ALA A 9 -3.75 10.06 -3.35
N LYS A 10 -4.81 9.36 -2.91
CA LYS A 10 -5.78 8.72 -3.83
C LYS A 10 -6.60 9.76 -4.59
N GLU A 11 -7.04 10.83 -3.94
CA GLU A 11 -7.78 11.93 -4.58
C GLU A 11 -6.93 12.59 -5.67
N VAL A 12 -5.68 12.96 -5.35
CA VAL A 12 -4.71 13.50 -6.33
C VAL A 12 -4.49 12.51 -7.49
N GLY A 13 -4.42 11.21 -7.18
CA GLY A 13 -4.28 10.17 -8.19
C GLY A 13 -5.47 10.11 -9.16
N ILE A 14 -6.70 10.23 -8.65
CA ILE A 14 -7.92 10.27 -9.46
C ILE A 14 -7.89 11.50 -10.38
N GLU A 15 -7.61 12.68 -9.82
CA GLU A 15 -7.54 13.93 -10.58
C GLU A 15 -6.46 13.89 -11.69
N SER A 16 -5.38 13.16 -11.44
CA SER A 16 -4.28 12.97 -12.40
C SER A 16 -4.55 11.87 -13.44
N GLY A 17 -5.70 11.19 -13.39
CA GLY A 17 -6.07 10.12 -14.31
C GLY A 17 -5.31 8.79 -14.08
N LEU A 18 -4.76 8.58 -12.88
CA LEU A 18 -4.15 7.30 -12.53
C LEU A 18 -5.22 6.21 -12.44
N LYS A 19 -4.90 5.01 -12.94
CA LYS A 19 -5.83 3.86 -12.92
C LYS A 19 -5.80 3.10 -11.58
N ARG A 20 -4.66 3.10 -10.90
CA ARG A 20 -4.45 2.39 -9.65
C ARG A 20 -3.28 2.95 -8.85
N VAL A 21 -3.30 2.73 -7.55
CA VAL A 21 -2.19 2.96 -6.63
C VAL A 21 -1.69 1.61 -6.14
N LEU A 22 -0.37 1.45 -6.09
CA LEU A 22 0.30 0.29 -5.52
C LEU A 22 0.99 0.69 -4.22
N GLY A 23 0.91 -0.18 -3.22
CA GLY A 23 1.54 -0.01 -1.93
C GLY A 23 2.34 -1.25 -1.56
N GLU A 24 3.42 -1.06 -0.81
CA GLU A 24 4.26 -2.15 -0.34
C GLU A 24 4.58 -1.90 1.12
N SER A 25 4.54 -2.95 1.93
CA SER A 25 4.93 -2.90 3.33
C SER A 25 5.77 -4.12 3.67
N ARG A 26 6.72 -3.96 4.58
CA ARG A 26 7.29 -5.06 5.35
C ARG A 26 6.16 -5.91 5.95
N GLU A 27 6.29 -7.23 5.89
CA GLU A 27 5.29 -8.16 6.42
C GLU A 27 5.04 -7.94 7.91
N SER A 28 6.10 -7.68 8.68
CA SER A 28 6.08 -7.42 10.12
C SER A 28 5.50 -6.05 10.49
N ASN A 29 5.37 -5.12 9.53
CA ASN A 29 4.83 -3.79 9.81
C ASN A 29 3.29 -3.79 9.79
N GLU A 30 2.71 -4.39 10.84
CA GLU A 30 1.27 -4.51 11.01
C GLU A 30 0.55 -3.16 10.98
N LYS A 31 1.18 -2.10 11.52
CA LYS A 31 0.60 -0.75 11.55
C LYS A 31 0.37 -0.23 10.13
N MET A 32 1.36 -0.36 9.24
CA MET A 32 1.22 0.10 7.86
C MET A 32 0.30 -0.79 7.03
N ARG A 33 0.35 -2.11 7.22
CA ARG A 33 -0.59 -3.05 6.58
C ARG A 33 -2.04 -2.69 6.91
N ARG A 34 -2.32 -2.40 8.18
CA ARG A 34 -3.66 -1.97 8.63
C ARG A 34 -4.08 -0.64 8.01
N VAL A 35 -3.16 0.34 7.85
CA VAL A 35 -3.46 1.59 7.13
C VAL A 35 -3.89 1.31 5.69
N PHE A 36 -3.19 0.42 4.97
CA PHE A 36 -3.57 0.03 3.61
C PHE A 36 -4.96 -0.60 3.57
N GLU A 37 -5.21 -1.58 4.45
CA GLU A 37 -6.48 -2.30 4.54
C GLU A 37 -7.65 -1.38 4.91
N ASP A 38 -7.48 -0.51 5.92
CA ASP A 38 -8.46 0.50 6.33
C ASP A 38 -8.73 1.52 5.21
N CYS A 39 -7.76 1.76 4.33
CA CYS A 39 -7.90 2.64 3.17
C CYS A 39 -8.44 1.91 1.92
N GLY A 40 -8.81 0.64 2.04
CA GLY A 40 -9.49 -0.15 1.02
C GLY A 40 -8.55 -0.84 0.02
N PHE A 41 -7.23 -0.79 0.23
CA PHE A 41 -6.30 -1.53 -0.61
C PHE A 41 -6.48 -3.05 -0.40
N LYS A 42 -6.21 -3.82 -1.45
CA LYS A 42 -6.25 -5.28 -1.44
C LYS A 42 -4.86 -5.85 -1.60
N VAL A 43 -4.52 -6.89 -0.82
CA VAL A 43 -3.30 -7.67 -1.01
C VAL A 43 -3.37 -8.32 -2.38
N ILE A 44 -2.30 -8.17 -3.16
CA ILE A 44 -2.18 -8.77 -4.51
C ILE A 44 -1.02 -9.74 -4.61
N ASP A 45 -0.01 -9.61 -3.75
CA ASP A 45 1.16 -10.48 -3.78
C ASP A 45 1.91 -10.44 -2.44
N LYS A 46 2.73 -11.47 -2.21
CA LYS A 46 3.75 -11.50 -1.16
C LYS A 46 5.08 -11.91 -1.78
N VAL A 47 6.05 -11.00 -1.75
CA VAL A 47 7.37 -11.23 -2.32
C VAL A 47 8.36 -11.55 -1.21
N LEU A 48 8.92 -12.75 -1.22
CA LEU A 48 9.96 -13.19 -0.29
C LEU A 48 11.27 -12.44 -0.56
N ASP A 49 12.09 -12.26 0.47
CA ASP A 49 13.42 -11.64 0.41
C ASP A 49 13.46 -10.26 -0.30
N TYR A 50 12.36 -9.50 -0.20
CA TYR A 50 12.20 -8.22 -0.88
C TYR A 50 13.00 -7.10 -0.20
N TYR A 51 12.86 -7.01 1.13
CA TYR A 51 13.64 -6.08 1.91
C TYR A 51 14.94 -6.71 2.33
N ARG A 52 15.99 -5.90 2.39
CA ARG A 52 17.28 -6.24 3.02
C ARG A 52 17.42 -5.47 4.34
N ASN A 53 18.25 -5.98 5.24
CA ASN A 53 18.59 -5.35 6.52
C ASN A 53 17.38 -4.98 7.42
N PRO A 54 16.72 -5.95 8.09
CA PRO A 54 16.88 -7.40 7.95
C PRO A 54 16.16 -7.91 6.69
N ASP A 55 16.54 -9.11 6.25
CA ASP A 55 15.84 -9.84 5.19
C ASP A 55 14.38 -10.06 5.59
N GLU A 56 13.46 -9.62 4.73
CA GLU A 56 12.04 -9.70 5.04
C GLU A 56 11.18 -9.69 3.78
N ALA A 57 10.07 -10.41 3.83
CA ALA A 57 9.06 -10.37 2.80
C ALA A 57 8.35 -9.00 2.73
N ALA A 58 7.93 -8.63 1.52
CA ALA A 58 7.00 -7.53 1.30
C ALA A 58 5.61 -8.06 1.01
N VAL A 59 4.60 -7.42 1.59
CA VAL A 59 3.21 -7.57 1.18
C VAL A 59 2.88 -6.43 0.23
N LYS A 60 2.43 -6.78 -0.98
CA LYS A 60 2.05 -5.81 -2.01
C LYS A 60 0.53 -5.62 -2.05
N TYR A 61 0.13 -4.38 -2.21
CA TYR A 61 -1.24 -3.90 -2.14
C TYR A 61 -1.61 -3.15 -3.42
N SER A 62 -2.87 -3.23 -3.83
CA SER A 62 -3.43 -2.45 -4.94
C SER A 62 -4.76 -1.81 -4.55
N PHE A 63 -4.95 -0.57 -4.98
CA PHE A 63 -6.23 0.12 -4.97
C PHE A 63 -6.53 0.63 -6.38
N VAL A 64 -7.68 0.23 -6.93
CA VAL A 64 -8.15 0.74 -8.23
C VAL A 64 -8.83 2.08 -7.99
N LEU A 65 -8.31 3.13 -8.62
CA LEU A 65 -8.90 4.45 -8.59
C LEU A 65 -10.08 4.46 -9.58
N LYS A 66 -11.21 5.01 -9.14
CA LYS A 66 -12.45 5.11 -9.92
C LYS A 66 -12.78 6.56 -10.17
#